data_AF-A0A1U7LIA5-F1
#
_entry.id   AF-A0A1U7LIA5-F1
#
_cell.length_a   1.000
_cell.length_b   1.000
_cell.length_c   1.000
_cell.angle_alpha   90.00
_cell.angle_beta   90.00
_cell.angle_gamma   90.00
#
_symmetry.space_group_name_H-M   'P 1'
#
loop_
_entity.id
_entity.type
_entity.pdbx_description
1 polymer ?
#
loop_
_entity_poly.entity_id
_entity_poly.type
_entity_poly.pdbx_seq_one_letter_code
_entity_poly.pdbx_strand_id
1 'polypeptide(L)'
;QYVISTVKPQDLFPFVDAFRLCLLNPRVCGYFADEKNDFETISCILSTAQKDGCPFQLRLVTLQLCCNMFTSVLSPHFLSSARVSELLVPLLTIGLLDEKENIRLAASSLSFNTCALVAQVRKTNDKEVLSQSLQVEIAVALNECIQREISPEILERLVIGLSMLYYMGAQQSEVEQVCKALGVADTLKGKLSDGGLKKKLKVIIDETILLLQA
;
A
#
# COMPACT_ATOMS: atom_id res chain seq x y z
N GLN A 1 -2.78 -19.10 22.36
CA GLN A 1 -3.72 -17.97 22.13
C GLN A 1 -2.91 -16.70 22.16
N TYR A 2 -3.00 -15.86 21.13
CA TYR A 2 -2.26 -14.61 21.05
C TYR A 2 -2.94 -13.53 21.89
N VAL A 3 -2.14 -12.67 22.54
CA VAL A 3 -2.62 -11.53 23.35
C VAL A 3 -3.60 -10.64 22.57
N ILE A 4 -3.41 -10.53 21.25
CA ILE A 4 -4.27 -9.77 20.32
C ILE A 4 -5.73 -10.26 20.34
N SER A 5 -5.96 -11.56 20.59
CA SER A 5 -7.30 -12.16 20.60
C SER A 5 -8.08 -11.93 21.90
N THR A 6 -7.43 -11.43 22.95
CA THR A 6 -8.01 -11.30 24.30
C THR A 6 -8.17 -9.84 24.75
N VAL A 7 -7.53 -8.89 24.07
CA VAL A 7 -7.56 -7.47 24.40
C VAL A 7 -8.60 -6.74 23.55
N LYS A 8 -9.34 -5.79 24.13
CA LYS A 8 -10.31 -4.98 23.38
C LYS A 8 -9.57 -4.13 22.34
N PRO A 9 -10.13 -3.88 21.14
CA PRO A 9 -9.46 -3.10 20.09
C PRO A 9 -8.95 -1.72 20.55
N GLN A 10 -9.71 -1.04 21.42
CA GLN A 10 -9.34 0.26 21.99
C GLN A 10 -8.05 0.22 22.84
N ASP A 11 -7.77 -0.91 23.47
CA ASP A 11 -6.62 -1.13 24.34
C ASP A 11 -5.45 -1.79 23.60
N LEU A 12 -5.65 -2.15 22.32
CA LEU A 12 -4.66 -2.86 21.52
C LEU A 12 -3.62 -1.91 20.89
N PHE A 13 -3.96 -0.63 20.69
CA PHE A 13 -3.09 0.32 20.00
C PHE A 13 -1.68 0.43 20.61
N PRO A 14 -1.46 0.48 21.94
CA PRO A 14 -0.11 0.66 22.50
C PRO A 14 0.78 -0.55 22.22
N PHE A 15 0.18 -1.74 22.20
CA PHE A 15 0.89 -2.98 21.89
C PHE A 15 1.33 -3.01 20.42
N VAL A 16 0.43 -2.63 19.50
CA VAL A 16 0.76 -2.56 18.07
C VAL A 16 1.78 -1.45 17.81
N ASP A 17 1.70 -0.33 18.53
CA ASP A 17 2.64 0.79 18.42
C ASP A 17 4.06 0.43 18.89
N ALA A 18 4.18 -0.34 19.99
CA ALA A 18 5.47 -0.91 20.38
C ALA A 18 5.94 -1.98 19.39
N PHE A 19 5.02 -2.85 18.95
CA PHE A 19 5.35 -3.98 18.09
C PHE A 19 5.89 -3.54 16.72
N ARG A 20 5.34 -2.48 16.11
CA ARG A 20 5.86 -1.94 14.85
C ARG A 20 7.32 -1.47 14.94
N LEU A 21 7.78 -1.04 16.12
CA LEU A 21 9.17 -0.66 16.35
C LEU A 21 10.03 -1.90 16.53
N CYS A 22 9.53 -2.92 17.23
CA CYS A 22 10.23 -4.20 17.38
C CYS A 22 10.46 -4.90 16.03
N LEU A 23 9.51 -4.82 15.10
CA LEU A 23 9.61 -5.41 13.76
C LEU A 23 10.71 -4.81 12.88
N LEU A 24 11.27 -3.64 13.23
CA LEU A 24 12.47 -3.10 12.57
C LEU A 24 13.71 -3.95 12.86
N ASN A 25 13.69 -4.76 13.92
CA ASN A 25 14.75 -5.72 14.19
C ASN A 25 14.56 -6.98 13.33
N PRO A 26 15.53 -7.33 12.46
CA PRO A 26 15.40 -8.49 11.56
C PRO A 26 15.14 -9.82 12.28
N ARG A 27 15.62 -9.99 13.52
CA ARG A 27 15.39 -11.22 14.30
C ARG A 27 13.94 -11.32 14.77
N VAL A 28 13.36 -10.20 15.18
CA VAL A 28 11.94 -10.14 15.58
C VAL A 28 11.06 -10.35 14.36
N CYS A 29 11.35 -9.64 13.27
CA CYS A 29 10.65 -9.81 11.99
C CYS A 29 10.69 -11.27 11.52
N GLY A 30 11.87 -11.91 11.55
CA GLY A 30 12.04 -13.32 11.20
C GLY A 30 11.26 -14.27 12.10
N TYR A 31 11.24 -14.03 13.42
CA TYR A 31 10.46 -14.84 14.35
C TYR A 31 8.96 -14.83 14.02
N PHE A 32 8.40 -13.65 13.72
CA PHE A 32 6.98 -13.53 13.37
C PHE A 32 6.66 -13.97 11.94
N ALA A 33 7.64 -13.95 11.03
CA ALA A 33 7.48 -14.53 9.70
C ALA A 33 7.37 -16.07 9.76
N ASP A 34 8.17 -16.72 10.62
CA ASP A 34 8.23 -18.19 10.74
C ASP A 34 7.12 -18.80 11.63
N GLU A 35 6.07 -18.04 11.94
CA GLU A 35 4.92 -18.58 12.67
C GLU A 35 4.22 -19.69 11.87
N LYS A 36 3.56 -20.62 12.58
CA LYS A 36 2.95 -21.84 12.00
C LYS A 36 2.08 -21.58 10.77
N ASN A 37 1.43 -20.42 10.70
CA ASN A 37 0.56 -20.05 9.59
C ASN A 37 1.03 -18.82 8.80
N ASP A 38 2.34 -18.55 8.78
CA ASP A 38 3.02 -17.45 8.06
C ASP A 38 2.47 -16.07 8.44
N PHE A 39 3.25 -15.30 9.21
CA PHE A 39 2.82 -13.98 9.71
C PHE A 39 1.48 -14.03 10.47
N GLU A 40 1.24 -15.06 11.29
CA GLU A 40 -0.05 -15.29 11.95
C GLU A 40 -0.47 -14.11 12.84
N THR A 41 0.47 -13.61 13.66
CA THR A 41 0.29 -12.46 14.53
C THR A 41 -0.05 -11.21 13.72
N ILE A 42 0.73 -10.93 12.68
CA ILE A 42 0.53 -9.73 11.84
C ILE A 42 -0.81 -9.81 11.10
N SER A 43 -1.16 -10.97 10.56
CA SER A 43 -2.47 -11.21 9.92
C SER A 43 -3.64 -10.93 10.89
N CYS A 44 -3.51 -11.30 12.16
CA CYS A 44 -4.52 -11.02 13.17
C CYS A 44 -4.68 -9.51 13.43
N ILE A 45 -3.56 -8.77 13.46
CA ILE A 45 -3.57 -7.31 13.58
C ILE A 45 -4.23 -6.67 12.36
N LEU A 46 -3.85 -7.08 11.14
CA LEU A 46 -4.43 -6.57 9.89
C LEU A 46 -5.94 -6.77 9.86
N SER A 47 -6.40 -8.00 10.14
CA SER A 47 -7.82 -8.34 10.18
C SER A 47 -8.58 -7.50 11.21
N THR A 48 -7.97 -7.22 12.36
CA THR A 48 -8.59 -6.39 13.41
C THR A 48 -8.70 -4.92 12.97
N ALA A 49 -7.68 -4.39 12.29
CA ALA A 49 -7.64 -3.00 11.84
C ALA A 49 -8.60 -2.68 10.69
N GLN A 50 -9.03 -3.70 9.94
CA GLN A 50 -10.01 -3.57 8.85
C GLN A 50 -11.46 -3.48 9.33
N LYS A 51 -11.75 -3.92 10.56
CA LYS A 51 -13.13 -3.97 11.06
C LYS A 51 -13.77 -2.59 11.12
N ASP A 52 -15.07 -2.55 10.85
CA ASP A 52 -15.89 -1.37 11.07
C ASP A 52 -15.80 -0.92 12.53
N GLY A 53 -15.68 0.39 12.74
CA GLY A 53 -15.51 0.96 14.07
C GLY A 53 -14.12 0.72 14.70
N CYS A 54 -13.13 0.23 13.95
CA CYS A 54 -11.74 0.18 14.42
C CYS A 54 -11.30 1.56 14.94
N PRO A 55 -10.72 1.65 16.15
CA PRO A 55 -10.18 2.89 16.67
C PRO A 55 -9.16 3.51 15.71
N PHE A 56 -9.22 4.83 15.54
CA PHE A 56 -8.33 5.58 14.66
C PHE A 56 -6.85 5.25 14.91
N GLN A 57 -6.44 5.27 16.18
CA GLN A 57 -5.05 5.02 16.57
C GLN A 57 -4.60 3.62 16.15
N LEU A 58 -5.44 2.60 16.36
CA LEU A 58 -5.14 1.22 15.99
C LEU A 58 -4.96 1.08 14.47
N ARG A 59 -5.84 1.68 13.67
CA ARG A 59 -5.72 1.68 12.21
C ARG A 59 -4.43 2.37 11.75
N LEU A 60 -4.15 3.55 12.30
CA LEU A 60 -2.95 4.32 11.96
C LEU A 60 -1.66 3.54 12.24
N VAL A 61 -1.51 3.02 13.46
CA VAL A 61 -0.27 2.30 13.83
C VAL A 61 -0.15 0.96 13.09
N THR A 62 -1.27 0.35 12.68
CA THR A 62 -1.24 -0.86 11.84
C THR A 62 -0.76 -0.56 10.42
N LEU A 63 -1.23 0.53 9.80
CA LEU A 63 -0.69 0.96 8.49
C LEU A 63 0.81 1.25 8.59
N GLN A 64 1.24 1.93 9.65
CA GLN A 64 2.65 2.23 9.89
C GLN A 64 3.48 0.98 10.18
N LEU A 65 2.92 -0.02 10.87
CA LEU A 65 3.52 -1.35 11.03
C LEU A 65 3.80 -1.99 9.68
N CYS A 66 2.83 -1.96 8.77
CA CYS A 66 2.99 -2.51 7.42
C CYS A 66 4.10 -1.79 6.66
N CYS A 67 4.17 -0.45 6.74
CA CYS A 67 5.25 0.32 6.14
C CYS A 67 6.63 -0.16 6.63
N ASN A 68 6.78 -0.44 7.93
CA ASN A 68 8.03 -0.92 8.51
C ASN A 68 8.41 -2.32 8.00
N MET A 69 7.46 -3.18 7.65
CA MET A 69 7.77 -4.51 7.07
C MET A 69 8.53 -4.40 5.73
N PHE A 70 8.34 -3.32 4.98
CA PHE A 70 9.07 -3.08 3.73
C PHE A 70 10.54 -2.69 3.93
N THR A 71 10.98 -2.40 5.15
CA THR A 71 12.43 -2.23 5.43
C THR A 71 13.15 -3.56 5.66
N SER A 72 12.40 -4.67 5.76
CA SER A 72 12.95 -6.01 5.97
C SER A 72 13.33 -6.66 4.65
N VAL A 73 14.35 -7.53 4.70
CA VAL A 73 14.69 -8.46 3.60
C VAL A 73 13.57 -9.45 3.31
N LEU A 74 12.64 -9.63 4.26
CA LEU A 74 11.46 -10.48 4.13
C LEU A 74 10.30 -9.80 3.39
N SER A 75 10.43 -8.54 2.96
CA SER A 75 9.35 -7.82 2.29
C SER A 75 8.78 -8.53 1.05
N PRO A 76 9.56 -9.23 0.18
CA PRO A 76 8.96 -10.03 -0.90
C PRO A 76 8.12 -11.20 -0.39
N HIS A 77 8.57 -11.89 0.66
CA HIS A 77 7.83 -12.99 1.28
C HIS A 77 6.55 -12.49 1.96
N PHE A 78 6.65 -11.39 2.68
CA PHE A 78 5.52 -10.70 3.30
C PHE A 78 4.45 -10.33 2.27
N LEU A 79 4.84 -9.77 1.11
CA LEU A 79 3.88 -9.36 0.09
C LEU A 79 3.33 -10.54 -0.73
N SER A 80 4.13 -11.57 -0.98
CA SER A 80 3.70 -12.77 -1.74
C SER A 80 2.87 -13.77 -0.94
N SER A 81 2.87 -13.65 0.39
CA SER A 81 1.98 -14.43 1.24
C SER A 81 0.51 -14.04 0.97
N ALA A 82 -0.29 -14.99 0.46
CA ALA A 82 -1.71 -14.77 0.16
C ALA A 82 -2.47 -14.28 1.40
N ARG A 83 -2.22 -14.91 2.55
CA ARG A 83 -2.83 -14.55 3.84
C ARG A 83 -2.58 -13.09 4.22
N VAL A 84 -1.37 -12.60 3.98
CA VAL A 84 -1.01 -11.21 4.28
C VAL A 84 -1.58 -10.28 3.21
N SER A 85 -1.33 -10.55 1.93
CA SER A 85 -1.72 -9.66 0.83
C SER A 85 -3.24 -9.46 0.72
N GLU A 86 -4.04 -10.51 0.94
CA GLU A 86 -5.51 -10.44 0.99
C GLU A 86 -6.03 -9.62 2.17
N LEU A 87 -5.21 -9.32 3.18
CA LEU A 87 -5.55 -8.44 4.30
C LEU A 87 -4.90 -7.05 4.18
N LEU A 88 -3.69 -6.99 3.63
CA LEU A 88 -2.91 -5.77 3.50
C LEU A 88 -3.51 -4.84 2.46
N VAL A 89 -3.94 -5.38 1.31
CA VAL A 89 -4.49 -4.57 0.22
C VAL A 89 -5.83 -3.94 0.60
N PRO A 90 -6.81 -4.66 1.17
CA PRO A 90 -8.04 -4.02 1.65
C PRO A 90 -7.78 -2.99 2.75
N LEU A 91 -6.85 -3.24 3.67
CA LEU A 91 -6.50 -2.26 4.71
C LEU A 91 -5.88 -0.99 4.10
N LEU A 92 -5.01 -1.14 3.11
CA LEU A 92 -4.44 -0.05 2.32
C LEU A 92 -5.55 0.73 1.62
N THR A 93 -6.48 0.06 0.94
CA THR A 93 -7.62 0.67 0.24
C THR A 93 -8.49 1.48 1.21
N ILE A 94 -8.87 0.90 2.35
CA ILE A 94 -9.60 1.60 3.42
C ILE A 94 -8.83 2.84 3.86
N GLY A 95 -7.52 2.72 4.04
CA GLY A 95 -6.68 3.82 4.49
C GLY A 95 -6.54 4.95 3.46
N LEU A 96 -6.40 4.63 2.17
CA LEU A 96 -6.37 5.60 1.08
C LEU A 96 -7.69 6.36 0.96
N LEU A 97 -8.81 5.69 1.24
CA LEU A 97 -10.15 6.25 1.14
C LEU A 97 -10.64 6.93 2.45
N ASP A 98 -9.82 6.92 3.52
CA ASP A 98 -10.18 7.50 4.81
C ASP A 98 -10.31 9.04 4.76
N GLU A 99 -11.17 9.60 5.61
CA GLU A 99 -11.38 11.05 5.74
C GLU A 99 -10.20 11.74 6.45
N LYS A 100 -9.51 11.01 7.34
CA LYS A 100 -8.41 11.57 8.13
C LYS A 100 -7.12 11.56 7.34
N GLU A 101 -6.52 12.74 7.17
CA GLU A 101 -5.27 12.90 6.43
C GLU A 101 -4.13 12.03 6.98
N ASN A 102 -4.02 11.87 8.31
CA ASN A 102 -2.99 11.01 8.92
C ASN A 102 -3.10 9.53 8.47
N ILE A 103 -4.33 9.01 8.29
CA ILE A 103 -4.55 7.66 7.78
C ILE A 103 -4.16 7.59 6.30
N ARG A 104 -4.61 8.55 5.49
CA ARG A 104 -4.24 8.62 4.07
C ARG A 104 -2.74 8.77 3.86
N LEU A 105 -2.07 9.54 4.71
CA LEU A 105 -0.62 9.71 4.67
C LEU A 105 0.11 8.39 4.93
N ALA A 106 -0.31 7.63 5.94
CA ALA A 106 0.26 6.31 6.22
C ALA A 106 -0.08 5.30 5.11
N ALA A 107 -1.31 5.31 4.60
CA ALA A 107 -1.74 4.42 3.51
C ALA A 107 -1.03 4.74 2.19
N SER A 108 -0.79 6.00 1.86
CA SER A 108 -0.03 6.40 0.67
C SER A 108 1.44 6.01 0.76
N SER A 109 2.03 6.02 1.95
CA SER A 109 3.36 5.43 2.18
C SER A 109 3.35 3.93 1.97
N LEU A 110 2.32 3.24 2.47
CA LEU A 110 2.18 1.79 2.32
C LEU A 110 1.98 1.41 0.85
N SER A 111 1.15 2.16 0.11
CA SER A 111 0.92 1.93 -1.31
C SER A 111 2.17 2.20 -2.13
N PHE A 112 2.90 3.29 -1.84
CA PHE A 112 4.20 3.55 -2.46
C PHE A 112 5.18 2.39 -2.23
N ASN A 113 5.33 1.93 -0.99
CA ASN A 113 6.24 0.82 -0.65
C ASN A 113 5.83 -0.48 -1.36
N THR A 114 4.52 -0.76 -1.41
CA THR A 114 3.95 -1.95 -2.07
C THR A 114 4.26 -1.93 -3.57
N CYS A 115 3.93 -0.83 -4.25
CA CYS A 115 4.17 -0.70 -5.69
C CYS A 115 5.66 -0.65 -6.03
N ALA A 116 6.48 -0.02 -5.18
CA ALA A 116 7.93 0.00 -5.35
C ALA A 116 8.52 -1.42 -5.30
N LEU A 117 8.04 -2.27 -4.37
CA LEU A 117 8.48 -3.66 -4.29
C LEU A 117 8.03 -4.46 -5.51
N VAL A 118 6.79 -4.29 -5.97
CA VAL A 118 6.29 -4.90 -7.22
C VAL A 118 7.21 -4.54 -8.40
N ALA A 119 7.46 -3.25 -8.60
CA ALA A 119 8.36 -2.75 -9.65
C ALA A 119 9.78 -3.32 -9.54
N GLN A 120 10.31 -3.39 -8.31
CA GLN A 120 11.64 -3.95 -8.06
C GLN A 120 11.71 -5.44 -8.40
N VAL A 121 10.71 -6.24 -8.03
CA VAL A 121 10.71 -7.68 -8.31
C VAL A 121 10.54 -7.97 -9.79
N ARG A 122 9.69 -7.21 -10.51
CA ARG A 122 9.62 -7.26 -11.98
C ARG A 122 10.97 -6.99 -12.61
N LYS A 123 11.62 -5.90 -12.19
CA LYS A 123 12.92 -5.48 -12.73
C LYS A 123 14.04 -6.50 -12.49
N THR A 124 14.05 -7.14 -11.32
CA THR A 124 15.16 -8.00 -10.91
C THR A 124 14.97 -9.46 -11.30
N ASN A 125 13.73 -9.95 -11.26
CA ASN A 125 13.43 -11.37 -11.35
C ASN A 125 12.43 -11.73 -12.45
N ASP A 126 11.87 -10.74 -13.15
CA ASP A 126 10.78 -10.92 -14.13
C ASP A 126 9.61 -11.72 -13.54
N LYS A 127 9.21 -11.35 -12.32
CA LYS A 127 8.17 -12.02 -11.53
C LYS A 127 7.19 -11.03 -10.93
N GLU A 128 6.01 -11.56 -10.61
CA GLU A 128 4.99 -10.88 -9.81
C GLU A 128 5.04 -11.33 -8.35
N VAL A 129 4.75 -10.40 -7.44
CA VAL A 129 4.61 -10.66 -5.98
C VAL A 129 3.19 -10.46 -5.46
N LEU A 130 2.28 -9.99 -6.32
CA LEU A 130 0.87 -9.82 -6.03
C LEU A 130 0.05 -10.39 -7.18
N SER A 131 -1.13 -10.93 -6.88
CA SER A 131 -2.08 -11.33 -7.91
C SER A 131 -2.57 -10.11 -8.71
N GLN A 132 -2.98 -10.33 -9.96
CA GLN A 132 -3.51 -9.24 -10.78
C GLN A 132 -4.74 -8.60 -10.16
N SER A 133 -5.63 -9.38 -9.52
CA SER A 133 -6.82 -8.86 -8.85
C SER A 133 -6.48 -7.85 -7.75
N LEU A 134 -5.47 -8.13 -6.93
CA LEU A 134 -5.04 -7.22 -5.86
C LEU A 134 -4.33 -5.98 -6.43
N GLN A 135 -3.59 -6.13 -7.53
CA GLN A 135 -3.00 -4.97 -8.21
C GLN A 135 -4.07 -4.05 -8.81
N VAL A 136 -5.14 -4.62 -9.39
CA VAL A 136 -6.29 -3.87 -9.87
C VAL A 136 -6.93 -3.09 -8.73
N GLU A 137 -7.14 -3.73 -7.57
CA GLU A 137 -7.70 -3.04 -6.39
C GLU A 137 -6.85 -1.84 -5.97
N ILE A 138 -5.52 -2.02 -5.89
CA ILE A 138 -4.58 -0.93 -5.60
C ILE A 138 -4.70 0.19 -6.65
N ALA A 139 -4.75 -0.14 -7.94
CA ALA A 139 -4.82 0.85 -9.01
C ALA A 139 -6.11 1.68 -8.95
N VAL A 140 -7.25 1.04 -8.67
CA VAL A 140 -8.55 1.72 -8.47
C VAL A 140 -8.46 2.67 -7.28
N ALA A 141 -7.99 2.18 -6.13
CA ALA A 141 -7.89 2.97 -4.90
C ALA A 141 -6.93 4.15 -5.04
N LEU A 142 -5.79 3.95 -5.72
CA LEU A 142 -4.84 5.01 -6.04
C LEU A 142 -5.49 6.08 -6.93
N ASN A 143 -6.18 5.69 -8.00
CA ASN A 143 -6.83 6.65 -8.89
C ASN A 143 -7.90 7.48 -8.16
N GLU A 144 -8.78 6.83 -7.40
CA GLU A 144 -9.82 7.51 -6.62
C GLU A 144 -9.20 8.47 -5.60
N CYS A 145 -8.15 8.04 -4.89
CA CYS A 145 -7.46 8.90 -3.94
C CYS A 145 -6.74 10.07 -4.64
N ILE A 146 -6.10 9.84 -5.80
CA ILE A 146 -5.45 10.90 -6.59
C ILE A 146 -6.48 11.97 -6.96
N GLN A 147 -7.66 11.60 -7.47
CA GLN A 147 -8.67 12.56 -7.90
C GLN A 147 -8.99 13.60 -6.82
N ARG A 148 -9.19 13.14 -5.58
CA ARG A 148 -9.62 13.98 -4.45
C ARG A 148 -8.50 14.56 -3.59
N GLU A 149 -7.26 14.08 -3.72
CA GLU A 149 -6.19 14.49 -2.80
C GLU A 149 -5.71 15.91 -3.08
N ILE A 150 -5.47 16.63 -1.98
CA ILE A 150 -5.04 18.03 -1.93
C ILE A 150 -3.64 18.14 -1.33
N SER A 151 -3.28 17.24 -0.40
CA SER A 151 -1.96 17.22 0.23
C SER A 151 -0.88 16.88 -0.81
N PRO A 152 0.07 17.79 -1.09
CA PRO A 152 1.09 17.55 -2.11
C PRO A 152 2.00 16.36 -1.77
N GLU A 153 2.23 16.11 -0.48
CA GLU A 153 3.04 14.98 -0.01
C GLU A 153 2.35 13.64 -0.28
N ILE A 154 1.06 13.56 0.01
CA ILE A 154 0.26 12.35 -0.26
C ILE A 154 0.17 12.14 -1.77
N LEU A 155 -0.19 13.18 -2.53
CA LEU A 155 -0.30 13.12 -3.98
C LEU A 155 1.01 12.65 -4.65
N GLU A 156 2.16 13.12 -4.18
CA GLU A 156 3.47 12.67 -4.66
C GLU A 156 3.64 11.16 -4.48
N ARG A 157 3.31 10.60 -3.31
CA ARG A 157 3.39 9.16 -3.04
C ARG A 157 2.42 8.34 -3.89
N LEU A 158 1.18 8.82 -4.06
CA LEU A 158 0.15 8.13 -4.83
C LEU A 158 0.53 8.03 -6.30
N VAL A 159 0.93 9.15 -6.90
CA VAL A 159 1.32 9.20 -8.31
C VAL A 159 2.52 8.30 -8.55
N ILE A 160 3.58 8.40 -7.74
CA ILE A 160 4.77 7.56 -7.94
C ILE A 160 4.42 6.09 -7.71
N GLY A 161 3.59 5.77 -6.72
CA GLY A 161 3.11 4.41 -6.48
C GLY A 161 2.35 3.85 -7.68
N LEU A 162 1.45 4.64 -8.28
CA LEU A 162 0.74 4.25 -9.50
C LEU A 162 1.71 4.01 -10.66
N SER A 163 2.66 4.93 -10.90
CA SER A 163 3.68 4.77 -11.93
C SER A 163 4.50 3.49 -11.75
N MET A 164 4.88 3.17 -10.51
CA MET A 164 5.63 1.95 -10.17
C MET A 164 4.79 0.68 -10.38
N LEU A 165 3.48 0.74 -10.09
CA LEU A 165 2.57 -0.37 -10.37
C LEU A 165 2.46 -0.67 -11.87
N TYR A 166 2.68 0.33 -12.73
CA TYR A 166 2.76 0.15 -14.18
C TYR A 166 4.12 -0.28 -14.68
N TYR A 167 5.17 0.16 -14.01
CA TYR A 167 6.54 -0.05 -14.47
C TYR A 167 6.86 -1.54 -14.63
N MET A 168 7.30 -1.90 -15.83
CA MET A 168 7.61 -3.28 -16.25
C MET A 168 6.44 -4.27 -16.06
N GLY A 169 5.20 -3.79 -16.01
CA GLY A 169 4.02 -4.64 -16.02
C GLY A 169 3.81 -5.31 -17.38
N ALA A 170 3.05 -6.42 -17.39
CA ALA A 170 2.67 -7.08 -18.63
C ALA A 170 1.81 -6.17 -19.52
N GLN A 171 2.09 -6.17 -20.82
CA GLN A 171 1.24 -5.51 -21.81
C GLN A 171 -0.17 -6.10 -21.78
N GLN A 172 -1.19 -5.25 -21.93
CA GLN A 172 -2.61 -5.62 -21.91
C GLN A 172 -3.05 -6.29 -20.59
N SER A 173 -2.34 -6.02 -19.49
CA SER A 173 -2.74 -6.51 -18.16
C SER A 173 -4.10 -5.98 -17.72
N GLU A 174 -4.77 -6.67 -16.79
CA GLU A 174 -6.04 -6.20 -16.21
C GLU A 174 -5.91 -4.80 -15.60
N VAL A 175 -4.76 -4.49 -14.98
CA VAL A 175 -4.45 -3.18 -14.42
C VAL A 175 -4.51 -2.09 -15.49
N GLU A 176 -3.87 -2.33 -16.63
CA GLU A 176 -3.85 -1.42 -17.79
C GLU A 176 -5.26 -1.16 -18.32
N GLN A 177 -6.03 -2.24 -18.53
CA GLN A 177 -7.40 -2.15 -19.03
C GLN A 177 -8.29 -1.34 -18.09
N VAL A 178 -8.18 -1.59 -16.78
CA VAL A 178 -8.94 -0.88 -15.75
C VAL A 178 -8.56 0.60 -15.71
N CYS A 179 -7.28 0.95 -15.78
CA CYS A 179 -6.92 2.37 -15.72
C CYS A 179 -7.28 3.14 -17.00
N LYS A 180 -7.24 2.47 -18.16
CA LYS A 180 -7.79 3.02 -19.41
C LYS A 180 -9.30 3.28 -19.24
N ALA A 181 -10.05 2.32 -18.68
CA ALA A 181 -11.48 2.48 -18.43
C ALA A 181 -11.82 3.57 -17.39
N LEU A 182 -10.99 3.75 -16.37
CA LEU A 182 -11.16 4.76 -15.32
C LEU A 182 -10.72 6.18 -15.73
N GLY A 183 -10.12 6.35 -16.92
CA GLY A 183 -9.63 7.65 -17.35
C GLY A 183 -8.48 8.17 -16.48
N VAL A 184 -7.59 7.29 -16.02
CA VAL A 184 -6.47 7.63 -15.14
C VAL A 184 -5.56 8.69 -15.79
N ALA A 185 -5.32 8.59 -17.09
CA ALA A 185 -4.53 9.58 -17.83
C ALA A 185 -5.14 10.99 -17.73
N ASP A 186 -6.45 11.12 -17.79
CA ASP A 186 -7.13 12.41 -17.70
C ASP A 186 -7.17 12.93 -16.27
N THR A 187 -7.31 12.02 -15.29
CA THR A 187 -7.14 12.34 -13.85
C THR A 187 -5.76 12.97 -13.60
N LEU A 188 -4.71 12.37 -14.13
CA LEU A 188 -3.34 12.86 -13.99
C LEU A 188 -3.11 14.20 -14.71
N LYS A 189 -3.67 14.40 -15.90
CA LYS A 189 -3.63 15.69 -16.61
C LYS A 189 -4.31 16.80 -15.79
N GLY A 190 -5.45 16.49 -15.15
CA GLY A 190 -6.12 17.42 -14.24
C GLY A 190 -5.18 17.91 -13.13
N LYS A 191 -4.45 16.99 -12.50
CA LYS A 191 -3.47 17.35 -11.44
C LYS A 191 -2.30 18.19 -11.94
N LEU A 192 -1.87 18.05 -13.19
CA LEU A 192 -0.87 18.94 -13.76
C LEU A 192 -1.38 20.38 -13.87
N SER A 193 -2.67 20.55 -14.18
CA SER A 193 -3.32 21.85 -14.33
C SER A 193 -3.58 22.57 -13.00
N ASP A 194 -3.77 21.84 -11.91
CA ASP A 194 -4.03 22.40 -10.56
C ASP A 194 -2.88 23.27 -10.01
N GLY A 195 -1.66 23.13 -10.56
CA GLY A 195 -0.49 23.86 -10.11
C GLY A 195 0.12 23.30 -8.81
N GLY A 196 1.15 23.96 -8.27
CA GLY A 196 1.77 23.55 -6.99
C GLY A 196 2.65 22.28 -7.01
N LEU A 197 2.62 21.48 -8.09
CA LEU A 197 3.45 20.29 -8.20
C LEU A 197 4.94 20.62 -8.43
N LYS A 198 5.81 19.88 -7.73
CA LYS A 198 7.26 19.93 -7.95
C LYS A 198 7.58 19.49 -9.38
N LYS A 199 8.60 20.10 -9.99
CA LYS A 199 9.04 19.79 -11.38
C LYS A 199 9.26 18.29 -11.61
N LYS A 200 9.89 17.60 -10.66
CA LYS A 200 10.15 16.14 -10.75
C LYS A 200 8.85 15.33 -10.83
N LEU A 201 7.84 15.70 -10.04
CA LEU A 201 6.56 15.00 -10.04
C LEU A 201 5.81 15.21 -11.35
N LYS A 202 5.87 16.42 -11.94
CA LYS A 202 5.29 16.69 -13.26
C LYS A 202 5.86 15.76 -14.34
N VAL A 203 7.19 15.60 -14.36
CA VAL A 203 7.86 14.67 -15.30
C VAL A 203 7.37 13.24 -15.10
N ILE A 204 7.25 12.78 -13.85
CA ILE A 204 6.73 11.43 -13.56
C ILE A 204 5.30 11.27 -14.05
N ILE A 205 4.46 12.29 -13.88
CA ILE A 205 3.09 12.28 -14.39
C ILE A 205 3.08 12.17 -15.91
N ASP A 206 3.86 12.99 -16.61
CA ASP A 206 3.94 12.97 -18.08
C ASP A 206 4.36 11.59 -18.60
N GLU A 207 5.40 11.00 -18.02
CA GLU A 207 5.86 9.64 -18.36
C GLU A 207 4.79 8.58 -18.07
N THR A 208 4.06 8.71 -16.97
CA THR A 208 2.98 7.78 -16.61
C THR A 208 1.82 7.86 -17.59
N ILE A 209 1.47 9.07 -18.03
CA ILE A 209 0.44 9.27 -19.06
C ILE A 209 0.87 8.60 -20.38
N LEU A 210 2.14 8.75 -20.78
CA LEU A 210 2.66 8.10 -21.99
C LEU A 210 2.58 6.57 -21.88
N LEU A 211 2.95 6.00 -20.74
CA LEU A 211 2.85 4.55 -20.50
C LEU A 211 1.41 4.04 -20.55
N LEU A 212 0.44 4.81 -20.05
CA LEU A 212 -0.98 4.46 -20.10
C LEU A 212 -1.59 4.57 -21.50
N GLN A 213 -0.94 5.29 -22.41
CA GLN A 213 -1.42 5.54 -23.78
C GLN A 213 -0.70 4.71 -24.85
N ALA A 214 0.42 4.07 -24.50
CA ALA A 214 1.09 3.08 -25.32
C ALA A 214 0.20 1.83 -25.53
#